data_AF-A0AA38U006-F1
#
_entry.id   AF-A0AA38U006-F1
#
_cell.length_a   1.000
_cell.length_b   1.000
_cell.length_c   1.000
_cell.angle_alpha   90.00
_cell.angle_beta   90.00
_cell.angle_gamma   90.00
#
_symmetry.space_group_name_H-M   'P 1'
#
loop_
_entity.id
_entity.type
_entity.pdbx_description
1 polymer ?
#
loop_
_entity_poly.entity_id
_entity_poly.type
_entity_poly.pdbx_seq_one_letter_code
_entity_poly.pdbx_strand_id
1 'polypeptide(L)'
;MNNVHHIEEKVKQSKLKTILGNDWIREHNQKFQHYAMSYGRSTWSPILELFREEKLYNLDSSSSKTKTLFKKMLQKFHTMFKEIYKSQTGWLIPNNQLRDELRISISKKLIQAYRTFIGRAGNRIDEKYIKYSAEDLENYILDLFKGSPASL
;
A
#
# COMPACT_ATOMS: atom_id res chain seq x y z
N MET A 1 6.50 -2.49 -14.43
CA MET A 1 5.64 -1.29 -14.52
C MET A 1 6.26 -0.19 -15.37
N ASN A 2 7.38 0.43 -14.96
CA ASN A 2 7.96 1.58 -15.68
C ASN A 2 8.34 1.30 -17.14
N ASN A 3 8.98 0.17 -17.43
CA ASN A 3 9.42 -0.15 -18.80
C ASN A 3 8.25 -0.38 -19.77
N VAL A 4 7.19 -1.06 -19.29
CA VAL A 4 5.96 -1.32 -20.08
C VAL A 4 5.32 0.00 -20.48
N HIS A 5 5.20 0.93 -19.52
CA HIS A 5 4.66 2.26 -19.79
C HIS A 5 5.56 3.09 -20.71
N HIS A 6 6.89 3.02 -20.53
CA HIS A 6 7.82 3.73 -21.40
C HIS A 6 7.69 3.30 -22.86
N ILE A 7 7.58 1.98 -23.10
CA ILE A 7 7.37 1.41 -24.43
C ILE A 7 6.01 1.86 -24.98
N GLU A 8 4.96 1.86 -24.16
CA GLU A 8 3.62 2.33 -24.56
C GLU A 8 3.63 3.80 -24.99
N GLU A 9 4.27 4.69 -24.23
CA GLU A 9 4.37 6.12 -24.57
C GLU A 9 5.17 6.34 -25.86
N LYS A 10 6.29 5.62 -26.03
CA LYS A 10 7.08 5.70 -27.28
C LYS A 10 6.29 5.21 -28.49
N VAL A 11 5.49 4.15 -28.32
CA VAL A 11 4.61 3.66 -29.37
C VAL A 11 3.52 4.70 -29.70
N LYS A 12 2.85 5.27 -28.69
CA LYS A 12 1.81 6.30 -28.87
C LYS A 12 2.31 7.55 -29.60
N GLN A 13 3.56 7.94 -29.37
CA GLN A 13 4.20 9.11 -29.98
C GLN A 13 4.78 8.85 -31.38
N SER A 14 4.67 7.62 -31.90
CA SER A 14 5.25 7.24 -33.18
C SER A 14 4.20 6.71 -34.16
N LYS A 15 4.60 6.54 -35.42
CA LYS A 15 3.81 5.85 -36.46
C LYS A 15 3.48 4.41 -36.09
N LEU A 16 4.11 3.84 -35.06
CA LEU A 16 3.79 2.50 -34.57
C LEU A 16 2.38 2.44 -33.97
N LYS A 17 1.83 3.55 -33.46
CA LYS A 17 0.44 3.58 -32.96
C LYS A 17 -0.58 3.16 -34.02
N THR A 18 -0.42 3.64 -35.26
CA THR A 18 -1.33 3.31 -36.36
C THR A 18 -1.13 1.89 -36.88
N ILE A 19 0.06 1.32 -36.69
CA ILE A 19 0.40 -0.04 -37.13
C ILE A 19 -0.06 -1.08 -36.10
N LEU A 20 0.19 -0.82 -34.82
CA LEU A 20 -0.11 -1.73 -33.71
C LEU A 20 -1.57 -1.63 -33.26
N GLY A 21 -2.22 -0.50 -33.51
CA GLY A 21 -3.64 -0.29 -33.20
C GLY A 21 -3.96 -0.21 -31.71
N ASN A 22 -5.25 -0.07 -31.41
CA ASN A 22 -5.75 0.10 -30.04
C ASN A 22 -5.66 -1.18 -29.20
N ASP A 23 -5.68 -2.36 -29.83
CA ASP A 23 -5.62 -3.64 -29.13
C ASP A 23 -4.26 -3.85 -28.43
N TRP A 24 -3.16 -3.44 -29.08
CA TRP A 24 -1.82 -3.51 -28.48
C TRP A 24 -1.68 -2.59 -27.25
N ILE A 25 -2.30 -1.41 -27.29
CA ILE A 25 -2.34 -0.46 -26.16
C ILE A 25 -3.15 -1.07 -25.00
N ARG A 26 -4.27 -1.72 -25.30
CA ARG A 26 -5.11 -2.38 -24.29
C ARG A 26 -4.37 -3.53 -23.59
N GLU A 27 -3.70 -4.38 -24.36
CA GLU A 27 -2.84 -5.47 -23.87
C GLU A 27 -1.72 -4.96 -22.93
N HIS A 28 -1.05 -3.88 -23.30
CA HIS A 28 0.01 -3.29 -22.46
C HIS A 28 -0.53 -2.69 -21.16
N ASN A 29 -1.68 -2.02 -21.21
CA ASN A 29 -2.35 -1.55 -20.00
C ASN A 29 -2.76 -2.71 -19.08
N GLN A 30 -3.27 -3.82 -19.64
CA GLN A 30 -3.57 -5.02 -18.83
C GLN A 30 -2.33 -5.61 -18.16
N LYS A 31 -1.21 -5.72 -18.88
CA LYS A 31 0.08 -6.15 -18.30
C LYS A 31 0.54 -5.21 -17.20
N PHE A 32 0.39 -3.90 -17.40
CA PHE A 32 0.71 -2.91 -16.37
C PHE A 32 -0.14 -3.10 -15.11
N GLN A 33 -1.47 -3.18 -15.26
CA GLN A 33 -2.40 -3.40 -14.16
C GLN A 33 -2.09 -4.71 -13.43
N HIS A 34 -1.75 -5.77 -14.17
CA HIS A 34 -1.29 -7.03 -13.59
C HIS A 34 -0.05 -6.84 -12.70
N TYR A 35 0.97 -6.12 -13.18
CA TYR A 35 2.16 -5.82 -12.38
C TYR A 35 1.86 -4.94 -11.17
N ALA A 36 0.97 -3.95 -11.30
CA ALA A 36 0.55 -3.10 -10.19
C ALA A 36 -0.20 -3.89 -9.12
N MET A 37 -1.11 -4.78 -9.52
CA MET A 37 -1.82 -5.68 -8.62
C MET A 37 -0.87 -6.67 -7.93
N SER A 38 0.05 -7.27 -8.68
CA SER A 38 1.05 -8.20 -8.16
C SER A 38 1.94 -7.50 -7.13
N TYR A 39 2.44 -6.31 -7.45
CA TYR A 39 3.20 -5.47 -6.53
C TYR A 39 2.42 -5.12 -5.26
N GLY A 40 1.18 -4.62 -5.43
CA GLY A 40 0.33 -4.25 -4.31
C GLY A 40 0.05 -5.43 -3.38
N ARG A 41 -0.19 -6.60 -3.94
CA ARG A 41 -0.37 -7.84 -3.18
C ARG A 41 0.92 -8.23 -2.45
N SER A 42 2.02 -8.45 -3.17
CA SER A 42 3.25 -8.94 -2.55
C SER A 42 3.80 -8.02 -1.46
N THR A 43 3.63 -6.71 -1.62
CA THR A 43 4.20 -5.74 -0.68
C THR A 43 3.32 -5.48 0.54
N TRP A 44 2.00 -5.40 0.34
CA TRP A 44 1.07 -5.02 1.41
C TRP A 44 0.37 -6.21 2.05
N SER A 45 0.36 -7.39 1.43
CA SER A 45 -0.20 -8.63 2.03
C SER A 45 0.31 -8.91 3.44
N PRO A 46 1.61 -8.82 3.75
CA PRO A 46 2.11 -9.08 5.11
C PRO A 46 1.51 -8.15 6.17
N ILE A 47 1.32 -6.85 5.83
CA ILE A 47 0.65 -5.89 6.72
C ILE A 47 -0.84 -6.22 6.85
N LEU A 48 -1.51 -6.55 5.75
CA LEU A 48 -2.94 -6.88 5.75
C LEU A 48 -3.23 -8.17 6.53
N GLU A 49 -2.35 -9.16 6.44
CA GLU A 49 -2.42 -10.42 7.20
C GLU A 49 -2.19 -10.19 8.69
N LEU A 50 -1.27 -9.30 9.05
CA LEU A 50 -1.05 -8.90 10.44
C LEU A 50 -2.34 -8.37 11.10
N PHE A 51 -3.16 -7.63 10.36
CA PHE A 51 -4.45 -7.11 10.85
C PHE A 51 -5.59 -8.14 10.86
N ARG A 52 -5.43 -9.24 10.12
CA ARG A 52 -6.43 -10.32 10.03
C ARG A 52 -6.28 -11.36 11.14
N GLU A 53 -5.20 -11.31 11.93
CA GLU A 53 -4.83 -12.40 12.85
C GLU A 53 -5.99 -12.81 13.77
N GLU A 54 -6.46 -14.04 13.54
CA GLU A 54 -7.75 -14.55 14.03
C GLU A 54 -7.80 -14.72 15.55
N LYS A 55 -6.61 -14.79 16.17
CA LYS A 55 -6.42 -14.87 17.62
C LYS A 55 -7.06 -13.69 18.35
N LEU A 56 -7.28 -12.55 17.69
CA LEU A 56 -7.90 -11.38 18.32
C LEU A 56 -9.42 -11.53 18.52
N TYR A 57 -10.09 -12.43 17.79
CA TYR A 57 -11.54 -12.60 17.85
C TYR A 57 -12.01 -13.43 19.04
N ASN A 58 -11.18 -14.35 19.52
CA ASN A 58 -11.55 -15.34 20.56
C ASN A 58 -10.96 -15.02 21.94
N LEU A 59 -10.22 -13.92 22.08
CA LEU A 59 -9.59 -13.55 23.35
C LEU A 59 -10.46 -12.58 24.15
N ASP A 60 -10.53 -12.86 25.45
CA ASP A 60 -11.26 -12.04 26.40
C ASP A 60 -10.73 -10.59 26.39
N SER A 61 -11.68 -9.65 26.33
CA SER A 61 -11.43 -8.22 26.08
C SER A 61 -10.58 -7.56 27.15
N SER A 62 -10.60 -8.13 28.36
CA SER A 62 -9.98 -7.57 29.56
C SER A 62 -8.63 -8.21 29.89
N SER A 63 -8.16 -9.20 29.13
CA SER A 63 -6.94 -9.92 29.47
C SER A 63 -5.67 -9.09 29.16
N SER A 64 -4.71 -9.08 30.09
CA SER A 64 -3.38 -8.46 29.90
C SER A 64 -2.62 -9.05 28.70
N LYS A 65 -2.90 -10.32 28.36
CA LYS A 65 -2.37 -11.01 27.19
C LYS A 65 -2.87 -10.37 25.89
N THR A 66 -4.16 -10.08 25.80
CA THR A 66 -4.79 -9.39 24.64
C THR A 66 -4.12 -8.03 24.40
N LYS A 67 -3.98 -7.21 25.44
CA LYS A 67 -3.32 -5.88 25.34
C LYS A 67 -1.88 -5.99 24.84
N THR A 68 -1.13 -6.97 25.35
CA THR A 68 0.27 -7.21 24.96
C THR A 68 0.39 -7.64 23.49
N LEU A 69 -0.52 -8.50 23.01
CA LEU A 69 -0.54 -8.93 21.61
C LEU A 69 -0.82 -7.76 20.66
N PHE A 70 -1.83 -6.96 20.96
CA PHE A 70 -2.16 -5.75 20.19
C PHE A 70 -0.98 -4.78 20.12
N LYS A 71 -0.29 -4.54 21.25
CA LYS A 71 0.92 -3.69 21.28
C LYS A 71 2.04 -4.26 20.39
N LYS A 72 2.28 -5.57 20.43
CA LYS A 72 3.26 -6.23 19.55
C LYS A 72 2.89 -6.11 18.08
N MET A 73 1.62 -6.27 17.73
CA MET A 73 1.13 -6.09 16.36
C MET A 73 1.32 -4.65 15.88
N LEU A 74 0.95 -3.65 16.69
CA LEU A 74 1.20 -2.24 16.36
C LEU A 74 2.68 -1.95 16.13
N GLN A 75 3.56 -2.44 17.01
CA GLN A 75 5.00 -2.28 16.83
C GLN A 75 5.49 -2.92 15.53
N LYS A 76 5.05 -4.15 15.23
CA LYS A 76 5.41 -4.84 13.99
C LYS A 76 4.89 -4.09 12.76
N PHE A 77 3.66 -3.56 12.82
CA PHE A 77 3.10 -2.71 11.79
C PHE A 77 3.95 -1.46 11.56
N HIS A 78 4.31 -0.72 12.62
CA HIS A 78 5.13 0.48 12.50
C HIS A 78 6.48 0.20 11.82
N THR A 79 7.14 -0.90 12.19
CA THR A 79 8.42 -1.29 11.56
C THR A 79 8.24 -1.61 10.09
N MET A 80 7.29 -2.48 9.73
CA MET A 80 7.05 -2.86 8.33
C MET A 80 6.65 -1.66 7.48
N PHE A 81 5.77 -0.78 8.00
CA PHE A 81 5.35 0.42 7.30
C PHE A 81 6.51 1.38 7.06
N LYS A 82 7.39 1.59 8.04
CA LYS A 82 8.59 2.42 7.90
C LYS A 82 9.54 1.91 6.81
N GLU A 83 9.80 0.61 6.80
CA GLU A 83 10.67 -0.02 5.81
C GLU A 83 10.10 0.11 4.40
N ILE A 84 8.81 -0.16 4.26
CA ILE A 84 8.07 0.02 3.01
C ILE A 84 8.12 1.48 2.56
N TYR A 85 7.79 2.43 3.41
CA TYR A 85 7.78 3.86 3.08
C TYR A 85 9.16 4.33 2.62
N LYS A 86 10.21 3.99 3.38
CA LYS A 86 11.60 4.36 3.03
C LYS A 86 12.02 3.80 1.67
N SER A 87 11.68 2.55 1.39
CA SER A 87 12.04 1.91 0.12
C SER A 87 11.25 2.51 -1.06
N GLN A 88 9.94 2.66 -0.90
CA GLN A 88 9.02 3.00 -1.98
C GLN A 88 8.97 4.49 -2.34
N THR A 89 9.34 5.39 -1.42
CA THR A 89 9.49 6.82 -1.71
C THR A 89 10.66 7.08 -2.68
N GLY A 90 11.71 6.27 -2.58
CA GLY A 90 12.85 6.28 -3.51
C GLY A 90 12.55 5.71 -4.91
N TRP A 91 11.45 4.98 -5.07
CA TRP A 91 11.04 4.50 -6.39
C TRP A 91 10.36 5.62 -7.18
N LEU A 92 10.48 5.61 -8.50
CA LEU A 92 9.85 6.60 -9.38
C LEU A 92 8.82 5.91 -10.27
N ILE A 93 7.58 6.39 -10.26
CA ILE A 93 6.60 6.11 -11.32
C ILE A 93 6.39 7.43 -12.08
N PRO A 94 6.94 7.56 -13.31
CA PRO A 94 6.88 8.81 -14.07
C PRO A 94 5.46 9.22 -14.48
N ASN A 95 4.57 8.26 -14.68
CA ASN A 95 3.18 8.54 -15.03
C ASN A 95 2.38 8.91 -13.78
N ASN A 96 1.86 10.14 -13.74
CA ASN A 96 1.08 10.65 -12.61
C ASN A 96 -0.23 9.89 -12.40
N GLN A 97 -1.01 9.64 -13.45
CA GLN A 97 -2.29 8.93 -13.33
C GLN A 97 -2.10 7.52 -12.75
N LEU A 98 -1.15 6.76 -13.27
CA LEU A 98 -0.87 5.40 -12.80
C LEU A 98 -0.34 5.39 -11.36
N ARG A 99 0.50 6.37 -11.04
CA ARG A 99 1.01 6.56 -9.68
C ARG A 99 -0.14 6.83 -8.71
N ASP A 100 -1.07 7.70 -9.09
CA ASP A 100 -2.19 8.07 -8.24
C ASP A 100 -3.22 6.94 -8.12
N GLU A 101 -3.55 6.22 -9.20
CA GLU A 101 -4.37 5.01 -9.16
C GLU A 101 -3.80 3.95 -8.21
N LEU A 102 -2.48 3.71 -8.27
CA LEU A 102 -1.81 2.77 -7.39
C LEU A 102 -1.86 3.23 -5.93
N ARG A 103 -1.58 4.51 -5.65
CA ARG A 103 -1.67 5.10 -4.30
C ARG A 103 -3.08 5.01 -3.74
N ILE A 104 -4.11 5.32 -4.54
CA ILE A 104 -5.52 5.20 -4.15
C ILE A 104 -5.86 3.75 -3.79
N SER A 105 -5.44 2.80 -4.63
CA SER A 105 -5.68 1.36 -4.39
C SER A 105 -5.03 0.87 -3.11
N ILE A 106 -3.78 1.27 -2.85
CA ILE A 106 -3.05 0.96 -1.62
C ILE A 106 -3.74 1.59 -0.41
N SER A 107 -4.01 2.90 -0.48
CA SER A 107 -4.67 3.66 0.59
C SER A 107 -6.01 3.02 0.96
N LYS A 108 -6.88 2.78 -0.02
CA LYS A 108 -8.19 2.16 0.24
C LYS A 108 -8.08 0.83 0.98
N LYS A 109 -7.16 -0.05 0.58
CA LYS A 109 -7.01 -1.38 1.21
C LYS A 109 -6.37 -1.29 2.60
N LEU A 110 -5.28 -0.53 2.72
CA LEU A 110 -4.53 -0.44 3.96
C LEU A 110 -5.33 0.29 5.04
N ILE A 111 -5.90 1.44 4.70
CA ILE A 111 -6.60 2.28 5.67
C ILE A 111 -7.88 1.61 6.14
N GLN A 112 -8.61 0.95 5.24
CA GLN A 112 -9.77 0.16 5.64
C GLN A 112 -9.38 -0.93 6.65
N ALA A 113 -8.31 -1.67 6.39
CA ALA A 113 -7.84 -2.71 7.30
C ALA A 113 -7.34 -2.14 8.63
N TYR A 114 -6.61 -1.02 8.59
CA TYR A 114 -6.09 -0.32 9.77
C TYR A 114 -7.20 0.24 10.66
N ARG A 115 -8.18 0.96 10.08
CA ARG A 115 -9.34 1.47 10.82
C ARG A 115 -10.11 0.33 11.49
N THR A 116 -10.31 -0.78 10.79
CA THR A 116 -10.95 -1.96 11.39
C THR A 116 -10.11 -2.58 12.51
N PHE A 117 -8.78 -2.66 12.35
CA PHE A 117 -7.88 -3.15 13.40
C PHE A 117 -7.88 -2.26 14.66
N ILE A 118 -7.78 -0.94 14.50
CA ILE A 118 -7.85 0.03 15.61
C ILE A 118 -9.24 0.03 16.25
N GLY A 119 -10.31 -0.01 15.46
CA GLY A 119 -11.68 -0.11 15.99
C GLY A 119 -11.90 -1.36 16.85
N ARG A 120 -11.29 -2.50 16.47
CA ARG A 120 -11.29 -3.73 17.30
C ARG A 120 -10.42 -3.63 18.55
N ALA A 121 -9.36 -2.85 18.49
CA ALA A 121 -8.56 -2.57 19.67
C ALA A 121 -9.40 -1.79 20.70
N GLY A 122 -10.24 -0.83 20.28
CA GLY A 122 -11.08 -0.04 21.18
C GLY A 122 -10.27 0.48 22.39
N ASN A 123 -10.81 0.35 23.60
CA ASN A 123 -10.12 0.74 24.84
C ASN A 123 -9.03 -0.24 25.31
N ARG A 124 -8.67 -1.26 24.50
CA ARG A 124 -7.64 -2.25 24.86
C ARG A 124 -6.23 -1.69 24.72
N ILE A 125 -6.06 -0.59 23.98
CA ILE A 125 -4.79 0.09 23.76
C ILE A 125 -4.96 1.56 24.11
N ASP A 126 -4.06 2.09 24.93
CA ASP A 126 -3.98 3.53 25.16
C ASP A 126 -3.58 4.24 23.85
N GLU A 127 -4.23 5.35 23.53
CA GLU A 127 -3.95 6.16 22.33
C GLU A 127 -2.47 6.51 22.17
N LYS A 128 -1.72 6.64 23.28
CA LYS A 128 -0.27 6.88 23.29
C LYS A 128 0.58 5.84 22.56
N TYR A 129 0.05 4.65 22.30
CA TYR A 129 0.75 3.59 21.54
C TYR A 129 0.46 3.65 20.04
N ILE A 130 -0.55 4.42 19.62
CA ILE A 130 -0.90 4.63 18.22
C ILE A 130 -0.01 5.78 17.71
N LYS A 131 1.02 5.45 16.95
CA LYS A 131 1.98 6.45 16.46
C LYS A 131 1.45 7.23 15.25
N TYR A 132 0.58 6.60 14.46
CA TYR A 132 0.08 7.15 13.21
C TYR A 132 -1.45 7.09 13.20
N SER A 133 -2.11 8.21 12.93
CA SER A 133 -3.54 8.22 12.63
C SER A 133 -3.81 7.61 11.25
N ALA A 134 -5.08 7.30 10.95
CA ALA A 134 -5.44 6.83 9.62
C ALA A 134 -5.13 7.90 8.56
N GLU A 135 -5.33 9.17 8.91
CA GLU A 135 -5.10 10.34 8.09
C GLU A 135 -3.59 10.55 7.84
N ASP A 136 -2.75 10.33 8.86
CA ASP A 136 -1.28 10.36 8.69
C ASP A 136 -0.82 9.29 7.69
N LEU A 137 -1.34 8.07 7.81
CA LEU A 137 -1.01 6.98 6.89
C LEU A 137 -1.46 7.28 5.46
N GLU A 138 -2.64 7.89 5.28
CA GLU A 138 -3.12 8.37 3.97
C GLU A 138 -2.12 9.37 3.37
N ASN A 139 -1.69 10.36 4.16
CA ASN A 139 -0.71 11.36 3.73
C ASN A 139 0.63 10.74 3.34
N TYR A 140 1.14 9.79 4.12
CA TYR A 140 2.39 9.10 3.77
C TYR A 140 2.26 8.27 2.49
N ILE A 141 1.11 7.67 2.22
CA ILE A 141 0.89 6.94 0.97
C ILE A 141 0.97 7.86 -0.26
N LEU A 142 0.58 9.13 -0.11
CA LEU A 142 0.70 10.13 -1.18
C LEU A 142 2.16 10.45 -1.56
N ASP A 143 3.13 10.15 -0.70
CA ASP A 143 4.56 10.37 -0.97
C ASP A 143 5.21 9.24 -1.75
N LEU A 144 4.60 8.06 -1.80
CA LEU A 144 5.18 6.88 -2.43
C LEU A 144 5.40 7.12 -3.92
N PHE A 145 6.47 6.57 -4.49
CA PHE A 145 6.75 6.61 -5.93
C PHE A 145 7.10 7.99 -6.52
N LYS A 146 7.45 8.98 -5.70
CA LYS A 146 7.90 10.31 -6.15
C LYS A 146 9.35 10.32 -6.65
N GLY A 147 10.14 9.29 -6.36
CA GLY A 147 11.57 9.21 -6.70
C GLY A 147 12.48 10.01 -5.76
N SER A 148 11.97 10.41 -4.60
CA SER A 148 12.72 11.12 -3.57
C SER A 148 12.66 10.30 -2.28
N PRO A 149 13.76 9.66 -1.86
CA PRO A 149 13.79 8.87 -0.63
C PRO A 149 13.41 9.74 0.58
N ALA A 150 12.40 9.30 1.33
CA ALA A 150 11.95 9.94 2.55
C ALA A 150 11.99 8.96 3.73
N SER A 151 11.95 9.50 4.95
CA SER A 151 12.00 8.71 6.20
C SER A 151 10.98 9.19 7.22
N LEU A 152 10.46 8.26 8.02
CA LEU A 152 9.44 8.39 9.08
C LEU A 152 10.00 8.22 10.49
#